data_AF-A0A0M2LEY2-F1
#
_entry.id   AF-A0A0M2LEY2-F1
#
_cell.length_a   1.000
_cell.length_b   1.000
_cell.length_c   1.000
_cell.angle_alpha   90.00
_cell.angle_beta   90.00
_cell.angle_gamma   90.00
#
_symmetry.space_group_name_H-M   'P 1'
#
loop_
_entity.id
_entity.type
_entity.pdbx_description
1 polymer ?
#
loop_
_entity_poly.entity_id
_entity_poly.type
_entity_poly.pdbx_seq_one_letter_code
_entity_poly.pdbx_strand_id
1 'polypeptide(L)'
;MTYRTQAILAQDFDLQQRVQACAATQGVGAVPDWAAEHMWSLSASPGWDDAYASALEAGVEAPGDSEAVITDAMILAAVQLLATAGGA
;
A
#
# COMPACT_ATOMS: atom_id res chain seq x y z
N MET A 1 -1.47 4.11 16.01
CA MET A 1 -0.24 3.80 15.25
C MET A 1 0.85 3.19 16.13
N THR A 2 1.34 2.00 15.79
CA THR A 2 2.63 1.49 16.29
C THR A 2 3.62 1.36 15.14
N TYR A 3 4.92 1.62 15.38
CA TYR A 3 5.94 1.38 14.35
C TYR A 3 5.98 -0.08 13.89
N ARG A 4 5.49 -1.01 14.72
CA ARG A 4 5.32 -2.41 14.34
C ARG A 4 4.23 -2.59 13.27
N THR A 5 3.06 -1.98 13.45
CA THR A 5 1.97 -2.03 12.45
C THR A 5 2.44 -1.43 11.13
N GLN A 6 3.13 -0.28 11.18
CA GLN A 6 3.71 0.35 10.00
C GLN A 6 4.67 -0.57 9.26
N ALA A 7 5.58 -1.23 10.00
CA ALA A 7 6.55 -2.14 9.42
C ALA A 7 5.90 -3.39 8.81
N ILE A 8 4.82 -3.91 9.41
CA ILE A 8 4.06 -5.04 8.85
C ILE A 8 3.38 -4.61 7.55
N LEU A 9 2.64 -3.50 7.58
CA LEU A 9 1.95 -2.93 6.42
C LEU A 9 2.92 -2.64 5.26
N ALA A 10 4.08 -2.04 5.54
CA ALA A 10 5.08 -1.70 4.52
C ALA A 10 5.77 -2.94 3.91
N GLN A 11 5.78 -4.07 4.61
CA GLN A 11 6.40 -5.32 4.16
C GLN A 11 5.36 -6.37 3.73
N ASP A 12 4.08 -6.00 3.68
CA ASP A 12 3.00 -6.89 3.30
C ASP A 12 3.11 -7.21 1.80
N PHE A 13 3.39 -8.47 1.51
CA PHE A 13 3.66 -8.94 0.15
C PHE A 13 2.41 -8.87 -0.74
N ASP A 14 1.23 -9.21 -0.21
CA ASP A 14 -0.01 -9.21 -0.99
C ASP A 14 -0.43 -7.78 -1.32
N LEU A 15 -0.31 -6.87 -0.35
CA LEU A 15 -0.52 -5.45 -0.61
C LEU A 15 0.47 -4.89 -1.64
N GLN A 16 1.75 -5.29 -1.55
CA GLN A 16 2.76 -4.89 -2.54
C GLN A 16 2.40 -5.37 -3.95
N GLN A 17 1.90 -6.59 -4.12
CA GLN A 17 1.44 -7.09 -5.43
C GLN A 17 0.27 -6.28 -5.98
N ARG A 18 -0.67 -5.88 -5.12
CA ARG A 18 -1.82 -5.03 -5.52
C ARG A 18 -1.37 -3.62 -5.91
N VAL A 19 -0.42 -3.04 -5.17
CA VAL A 19 0.23 -1.78 -5.54
C VAL A 19 0.94 -1.89 -6.88
N GLN A 20 1.68 -2.98 -7.13
CA GLN A 20 2.34 -3.22 -8.43
C GLN A 20 1.32 -3.27 -9.57
N ALA A 21 0.23 -4.02 -9.40
CA ALA A 21 -0.84 -4.09 -10.39
C ALA A 21 -1.41 -2.69 -10.69
N CYS A 22 -1.69 -1.89 -9.64
CA CYS A 22 -2.16 -0.52 -9.79
C CYS A 22 -1.13 0.35 -10.53
N ALA A 23 0.13 0.36 -10.10
CA ALA A 23 1.21 1.15 -10.71
C ALA A 23 1.40 0.83 -12.19
N ALA A 24 1.31 -0.44 -12.58
CA ALA A 24 1.33 -0.86 -13.98
C ALA A 24 0.19 -0.23 -14.80
N THR A 25 -1.02 -0.13 -14.25
CA THR A 25 -2.15 0.56 -14.94
C THR A 25 -1.94 2.06 -15.08
N GLN A 26 -1.16 2.67 -14.18
CA GLN A 26 -0.81 4.10 -14.22
C GLN A 26 0.38 4.39 -15.16
N GLY A 27 0.96 3.38 -15.80
CA GLY A 27 2.08 3.53 -16.73
C GLY A 27 3.44 3.68 -16.05
N VAL A 28 3.56 3.32 -14.77
CA VAL A 28 4.84 3.29 -14.05
C VAL A 28 5.74 2.20 -14.66
N GLY A 29 7.00 2.55 -14.94
CA GLY A 29 8.02 1.60 -15.39
C GLY A 29 8.71 0.89 -14.22
N ALA A 30 9.38 -0.23 -14.48
CA ALA A 30 10.10 -1.01 -13.45
C ALA A 30 9.26 -1.28 -12.19
N VAL A 31 8.00 -1.66 -12.40
CA VAL A 31 6.95 -1.76 -11.38
C VAL A 31 7.37 -2.51 -10.10
N PRO A 32 8.06 -3.67 -10.15
CA PRO A 32 8.48 -4.37 -8.94
C PRO A 32 9.42 -3.55 -8.05
N ASP A 33 10.42 -2.91 -8.68
CA ASP A 33 11.42 -2.10 -7.99
C ASP A 33 10.77 -0.82 -7.44
N TRP A 34 9.96 -0.14 -8.26
CA TRP A 34 9.22 1.05 -7.84
C TRP A 34 8.34 0.77 -6.62
N ALA A 35 7.57 -0.32 -6.64
CA ALA A 35 6.72 -0.67 -5.51
C ALA A 35 7.56 -0.93 -4.26
N ALA A 36 8.63 -1.72 -4.37
CA ALA A 36 9.52 -2.03 -3.23
C ALA A 36 10.14 -0.76 -2.62
N GLU A 37 10.55 0.20 -3.44
CA GLU A 37 11.09 1.49 -3.01
C GLU A 37 10.04 2.38 -2.32
N HIS A 38 8.80 2.33 -2.78
CA HIS A 38 7.74 3.27 -2.36
C HIS A 38 6.81 2.71 -1.27
N MET A 39 6.85 1.41 -0.94
CA MET A 39 5.97 0.80 0.07
C MET A 39 6.01 1.50 1.44
N TRP A 40 7.19 1.94 1.89
CA TRP A 40 7.30 2.70 3.15
C TRP A 40 6.57 4.05 3.10
N SER A 41 6.58 4.71 1.95
CA SER A 41 5.84 5.96 1.74
C SER A 41 4.34 5.69 1.60
N LEU A 42 3.96 4.65 0.84
CA LEU A 42 2.57 4.25 0.63
C LEU A 42 1.89 3.81 1.94
N SER A 43 2.59 3.03 2.77
CA SER A 43 2.08 2.62 4.08
C SER A 43 1.80 3.80 5.01
N ALA A 44 2.42 4.96 4.80
CA ALA A 44 2.17 6.19 5.55
C ALA A 44 1.01 7.02 4.97
N SER A 45 0.31 6.50 3.95
CA SER A 45 -0.86 7.14 3.38
C SER A 45 -1.96 7.28 4.44
N PRO A 46 -2.62 8.45 4.54
CA PRO A 46 -3.62 8.69 5.58
C PRO A 46 -4.71 7.59 5.61
N GLY A 47 -4.94 7.01 6.79
CA GLY A 47 -6.00 6.04 7.06
C GLY A 47 -5.66 4.58 6.71
N TRP A 48 -4.52 4.30 6.06
CA TRP A 48 -4.10 2.92 5.81
C TRP A 48 -3.72 2.20 7.09
N ASP A 49 -3.03 2.91 7.98
CA ASP A 49 -2.57 2.41 9.26
C ASP A 49 -3.71 2.06 10.21
N ASP A 50 -4.71 2.94 10.32
CA ASP A 50 -5.89 2.71 11.14
C ASP A 50 -6.75 1.56 10.59
N ALA A 51 -6.92 1.48 9.26
CA ALA A 51 -7.64 0.39 8.60
C ALA A 51 -6.94 -0.96 8.82
N TYR A 52 -5.62 -1.01 8.59
CA TYR A 52 -4.83 -2.22 8.75
C TYR A 52 -4.74 -2.66 10.21
N ALA A 53 -4.55 -1.73 11.15
CA ALA A 53 -4.57 -2.03 12.58
C ALA A 53 -5.93 -2.61 13.00
N SER A 54 -7.03 -2.01 12.54
CA SER A 54 -8.38 -2.50 12.86
C SER A 54 -8.62 -3.91 12.31
N ALA A 55 -8.08 -4.23 11.14
CA ALA A 55 -8.18 -5.57 10.55
C ALA A 55 -7.39 -6.63 11.35
N LEU A 56 -6.21 -6.28 11.85
CA LEU A 56 -5.43 -7.15 12.73
C LEU A 56 -6.18 -7.44 14.04
N GLU A 57 -6.77 -6.42 14.66
CA GLU A 57 -7.57 -6.57 15.88
C GLU A 57 -8.85 -7.39 15.64
N ALA A 58 -9.42 -7.31 14.44
CA ALA A 58 -10.57 -8.12 14.02
C ALA A 58 -10.20 -9.57 13.65
N GLY A 59 -8.92 -9.93 13.63
CA GLY A 59 -8.44 -11.28 13.31
C GLY A 59 -8.43 -11.61 11.82
N VAL A 60 -8.32 -10.61 10.94
CA VAL A 60 -8.13 -10.83 9.51
C VAL A 60 -6.71 -11.39 9.28
N GLU A 61 -6.61 -12.62 8.79
CA GLU A 61 -5.33 -13.33 8.65
C GLU A 61 -4.38 -12.70 7.61
N ALA A 62 -4.93 -12.15 6.52
CA ALA A 62 -4.18 -11.51 5.44
C ALA A 62 -4.77 -10.14 5.09
N PRO A 63 -4.49 -9.08 5.88
CA PRO A 63 -5.13 -7.79 5.68
C PRO A 63 -4.71 -7.11 4.37
N GLY A 64 -3.49 -7.34 3.89
CA GLY A 64 -2.99 -6.78 2.64
C GLY A 64 -3.67 -7.33 1.38
N ASP A 65 -4.11 -8.59 1.40
CA ASP A 65 -4.90 -9.21 0.33
C ASP A 65 -6.37 -8.73 0.36
N SER A 66 -6.85 -8.26 1.50
CA SER A 66 -8.24 -7.88 1.67
C SER A 66 -8.56 -6.51 1.08
N GLU A 67 -9.34 -6.49 0.00
CA GLU A 67 -9.90 -5.27 -0.60
C GLU A 67 -10.84 -4.50 0.35
N ALA A 68 -11.36 -5.16 1.40
CA ALA A 68 -12.18 -4.52 2.42
C ALA A 68 -11.37 -3.70 3.43
N VAL A 69 -10.06 -3.97 3.54
CA VAL A 69 -9.15 -3.29 4.49
C VAL A 69 -8.47 -2.12 3.80
N ILE A 70 -7.63 -2.40 2.80
CA ILE A 70 -7.05 -1.38 1.94
C ILE A 70 -7.73 -1.53 0.59
N THR A 71 -8.58 -0.57 0.24
CA THR A 71 -9.37 -0.62 -1.01
C THR A 71 -8.53 -0.23 -2.22
N ASP A 72 -8.93 -0.68 -3.41
CA ASP A 72 -8.27 -0.29 -4.65
C ASP A 72 -8.31 1.22 -4.90
N ALA A 73 -9.35 1.90 -4.44
CA ALA A 73 -9.44 3.36 -4.52
C ALA A 73 -8.37 4.05 -3.65
N MET A 74 -8.09 3.51 -2.46
CA MET A 74 -7.01 3.98 -1.59
C MET A 74 -5.64 3.76 -2.24
N ILE A 75 -5.41 2.58 -2.82
CA ILE A 75 -4.18 2.25 -3.56
C ILE A 75 -4.00 3.20 -4.73
N LEU A 76 -5.02 3.38 -5.56
CA LEU A 76 -4.97 4.24 -6.73
C LEU A 76 -4.62 5.68 -6.36
N ALA A 77 -5.30 6.24 -5.36
CA ALA A 77 -5.03 7.60 -4.89
C ALA A 77 -3.58 7.77 -4.41
N ALA A 78 -3.08 6.82 -3.62
CA ALA A 78 -1.72 6.86 -3.09
C ALA A 78 -0.65 6.69 -4.19
N VAL A 79 -0.86 5.75 -5.12
CA VAL A 79 0.04 5.52 -6.25
C VAL A 79 0.10 6.75 -7.16
N GLN A 80 -1.04 7.37 -7.48
CA GLN A 80 -1.08 8.58 -8.29
C GLN A 80 -0.32 9.75 -7.65
N LEU A 81 -0.47 9.94 -6.34
CA LEU A 81 0.26 10.97 -5.60
C LEU A 81 1.78 10.77 -5.69
N LEU A 82 2.28 9.55 -5.51
CA LEU A 82 3.71 9.28 -5.55
C LEU A 82 4.28 9.28 -6.98
N ALA A 83 3.57 8.70 -7.94
CA ALA A 83 4.01 8.66 -9.34
C ALA A 83 4.10 10.07 -9.96
N THR A 84 3.23 10.99 -9.53
CA THR A 84 3.28 12.39 -9.99
C THR A 84 4.32 13.24 -9.26
N ALA A 85 4.63 12.92 -7.99
CA ALA A 85 5.64 13.64 -7.21
C ALA A 85 7.10 13.38 -7.67
N GLY A 86 7.37 12.24 -8.32
CA GLY A 86 8.69 11.89 -8.88
C GLY A 86 8.96 12.38 -10.30
N GLY A 87 8.00 13.05 -10.94
CA GLY A 87 8.11 13.59 -12.29
C GLY A 87 8.36 15.10 -12.30
N ALA A 88 9.55 15.55 -11.89
CA ALA A 88 10.04 16.91 -12.04
C ALA A 88 11.54 16.93 -12.34
#